data_AF-A0A9P6AI15-F1
#
_entry.id   AF-A0A9P6AI15-F1
#
_cell.length_a   1.000
_cell.length_b   1.000
_cell.length_c   1.000
_cell.angle_alpha   90.00
_cell.angle_beta   90.00
_cell.angle_gamma   90.00
#
_symmetry.space_group_name_H-M   'P 1'
#
loop_
_entity.id
_entity.type
_entity.pdbx_description
1 polymer ?
#
loop_
_entity_poly.entity_id
_entity_poly.type
_entity_poly.pdbx_seq_one_letter_code
_entity_poly.pdbx_strand_id
1 'polypeptide(L)'
;KENVLLDWITHLGLLAQPLDRRTVGPFVKDLCGTLPGKCWLWRFLQHHNNEIRYCRSSALDPKHAHSFNYSAVCDYFNKLKTVLDEHDIPWENVYNMDEKGCQL
;
A
#
# COMPACT_ATOMS: atom_id res chain seq x y z
N LYS A 1 4.30 -24.50 10.37
CA LYS A 1 4.59 -24.21 8.93
C LYS A 1 3.57 -23.26 8.35
N GLU A 2 2.28 -23.47 8.62
CA GLU A 2 1.20 -22.59 8.16
C GLU A 2 1.30 -21.15 8.71
N ASN A 3 1.49 -20.99 10.02
CA ASN A 3 1.68 -19.67 10.64
C ASN A 3 2.88 -18.89 10.07
N VAL A 4 3.96 -19.57 9.69
CA VAL A 4 5.13 -18.94 9.06
C VAL A 4 4.76 -18.32 7.71
N LEU A 5 3.88 -19.00 6.96
CA LEU A 5 3.37 -18.46 5.71
C LEU A 5 2.41 -17.30 5.94
N LEU A 6 1.56 -17.36 6.97
CA LEU A 6 0.68 -16.24 7.34
C LEU A 6 1.46 -14.99 7.72
N ASP A 7 2.49 -15.13 8.56
CA ASP A 7 3.37 -14.03 8.97
C ASP A 7 4.07 -13.42 7.75
N TRP A 8 4.59 -14.27 6.85
CA TRP A 8 5.24 -13.80 5.63
C TRP A 8 4.28 -13.07 4.69
N ILE A 9 3.08 -13.59 4.48
CA ILE A 9 2.05 -12.93 3.66
C ILE A 9 1.63 -11.59 4.28
N THR A 10 1.51 -11.53 5.60
CA THR A 10 1.21 -10.29 6.33
C THR A 10 2.34 -9.27 6.15
N HIS A 11 3.59 -9.71 6.23
CA HIS A 11 4.76 -8.88 5.95
C HIS A 11 4.76 -8.34 4.51
N LEU A 12 4.43 -9.16 3.51
CA LEU A 12 4.29 -8.70 2.13
C LEU A 12 3.20 -7.62 1.99
N GLY A 13 2.09 -7.77 2.72
CA GLY A 13 1.03 -6.76 2.79
C GLY A 13 1.52 -5.42 3.34
N LEU A 14 2.33 -5.44 4.40
CA LEU A 14 2.95 -4.23 4.97
C LEU A 14 3.92 -3.55 4.00
N LEU A 15 4.58 -4.32 3.15
CA LEU A 15 5.47 -3.81 2.09
C LEU A 15 4.72 -3.36 0.82
N ALA A 16 3.38 -3.43 0.81
CA ALA A 16 2.55 -3.21 -0.37
C ALA A 16 2.97 -4.07 -1.59
N GLN A 17 3.52 -5.26 -1.33
CA GLN A 17 3.91 -6.19 -2.38
C GLN A 17 2.71 -7.06 -2.78
N PRO A 18 2.36 -7.12 -4.08
CA PRO A 18 1.21 -7.88 -4.53
C PRO A 18 1.43 -9.37 -4.35
N LEU A 19 0.40 -10.05 -3.86
CA LEU A 19 0.41 -11.50 -3.71
C LEU A 19 0.13 -12.18 -5.04
N ASP A 20 1.08 -13.00 -5.53
CA ASP A 20 0.88 -13.84 -6.70
C ASP A 20 1.30 -15.30 -6.43
N ARG A 21 0.71 -16.24 -7.17
CA ARG A 21 1.10 -17.66 -7.14
C ARG A 21 2.58 -17.85 -7.46
N ARG A 22 3.15 -17.01 -8.31
CA ARG A 22 4.59 -17.06 -8.65
C ARG A 22 5.47 -16.61 -7.49
N THR A 23 4.94 -15.79 -6.60
CA THR A 23 5.62 -15.34 -5.38
C THR A 23 5.47 -16.39 -4.28
N VAL A 24 4.25 -16.85 -4.02
CA VAL A 24 3.95 -17.76 -2.90
C VAL A 24 4.35 -19.21 -3.18
N GLY A 25 4.21 -19.68 -4.42
CA GLY A 25 4.47 -21.07 -4.80
C GLY A 25 5.90 -21.55 -4.51
N PRO A 26 6.95 -20.81 -4.93
CA PRO A 26 8.34 -21.14 -4.61
C PRO A 26 8.61 -21.15 -3.10
N PHE A 27 8.10 -20.16 -2.37
CA PHE A 27 8.27 -20.08 -0.92
C PHE A 27 7.64 -21.27 -0.19
N VAL A 28 6.44 -21.69 -0.61
CA VAL A 28 5.79 -22.89 -0.07
C VAL A 28 6.55 -24.16 -0.44
N LYS A 29 7.13 -24.24 -1.65
CA LYS A 29 7.98 -25.36 -2.04
C LYS A 29 9.23 -25.46 -1.18
N ASP A 30 9.87 -24.34 -0.86
CA ASP A 30 11.05 -24.33 0.00
C ASP A 30 10.70 -24.72 1.45
N LEU A 31 9.53 -24.28 1.95
CA LEU A 31 9.02 -24.65 3.29
C LEU A 31 8.59 -26.12 3.43
N CYS A 32 7.98 -26.68 2.39
CA CYS A 32 7.29 -27.98 2.44
C CYS A 32 7.94 -29.07 1.57
N GLY A 33 8.95 -28.74 0.78
CA GLY A 33 9.63 -29.64 -0.15
C GLY A 33 8.84 -29.99 -1.42
N THR A 34 7.60 -29.52 -1.54
CA THR A 34 6.69 -29.89 -2.64
C THR A 34 5.95 -28.66 -3.17
N LEU A 35 5.73 -28.63 -4.49
CA LEU A 35 5.04 -27.51 -5.13
C LEU A 35 3.55 -27.55 -4.77
N PRO A 36 2.95 -26.45 -4.31
CA PRO A 36 1.53 -26.41 -4.03
C PRO A 36 0.70 -26.59 -5.31
N GLY A 37 -0.45 -27.26 -5.17
CA GLY A 37 -1.39 -27.44 -6.27
C GLY A 37 -1.95 -26.12 -6.82
N LYS A 38 -2.48 -26.14 -8.05
CA LYS A 38 -2.93 -24.93 -8.76
C LYS A 38 -3.93 -24.07 -7.97
N CYS A 39 -4.85 -24.71 -7.25
CA CYS A 39 -5.89 -24.04 -6.47
C CYS A 39 -5.54 -23.89 -4.98
N TRP A 40 -4.35 -24.33 -4.56
CA TRP A 40 -3.97 -24.39 -3.15
C TRP A 40 -3.94 -23.00 -2.52
N LEU A 41 -3.31 -22.01 -3.18
CA LEU A 41 -3.23 -20.63 -2.68
C LEU A 41 -4.63 -20.03 -2.47
N TRP A 42 -5.55 -20.26 -3.41
CA TRP A 42 -6.91 -19.76 -3.28
C TRP A 42 -7.65 -20.39 -2.09
N ARG A 43 -7.50 -21.71 -1.88
CA ARG A 43 -8.08 -22.41 -0.72
C ARG A 43 -7.47 -21.93 0.60
N PHE A 44 -6.16 -21.72 0.62
CA PHE A 44 -5.45 -21.19 1.78
C PHE A 44 -5.99 -19.80 2.17
N LEU A 45 -6.13 -18.88 1.21
CA LEU A 45 -6.67 -17.55 1.45
C LEU A 45 -8.15 -17.57 1.89
N GLN A 46 -8.94 -18.52 1.39
CA GLN A 46 -10.31 -18.70 1.86
C GLN A 46 -10.38 -19.21 3.29
N HIS A 47 -9.48 -20.12 3.67
CA HIS A 47 -9.42 -20.67 5.02
C HIS A 47 -9.04 -19.60 6.05
N HIS A 48 -8.11 -18.72 5.69
CA HIS A 48 -7.62 -17.63 6.53
C HIS A 48 -8.24 -16.26 6.21
N ASN A 49 -9.48 -16.23 5.71
CA ASN A 49 -10.16 -14.98 5.32
C ASN A 49 -10.40 -14.01 6.50
N ASN A 50 -10.42 -14.54 7.72
CA ASN A 50 -10.57 -13.76 8.96
C ASN A 50 -9.26 -13.07 9.38
N GLU A 51 -8.12 -13.60 8.92
CA GLU A 51 -6.79 -13.08 9.27
C GLU A 51 -6.21 -12.23 8.12
N ILE A 52 -6.44 -12.65 6.87
CA ILE A 52 -5.90 -12.01 5.67
C ILE A 52 -7.03 -11.63 4.73
N ARG A 53 -7.13 -10.32 4.46
CA ARG A 53 -8.04 -9.80 3.45
C ARG A 53 -7.35 -9.73 2.09
N TYR A 54 -7.57 -10.74 1.25
CA TYR A 54 -7.16 -10.69 -0.15
C TYR A 54 -8.20 -9.93 -0.99
N CYS A 55 -7.77 -8.88 -1.67
CA CYS A 55 -8.60 -8.06 -2.54
C CYS A 55 -7.86 -7.74 -3.83
N ARG A 56 -8.59 -7.55 -4.93
CA ARG A 56 -7.99 -7.00 -6.14
C ARG A 56 -7.73 -5.52 -5.91
N SER A 57 -6.55 -5.06 -6.30
CA SER A 57 -6.29 -3.63 -6.42
C SER A 57 -7.27 -3.04 -7.45
N SER A 58 -7.99 -2.00 -7.06
CA SER A 58 -8.72 -1.19 -8.02
C SER A 58 -7.71 -0.35 -8.81
N ALA A 59 -8.00 -0.13 -10.10
CA ALA A 59 -7.27 0.88 -10.85
C ALA A 59 -7.43 2.22 -10.14
N LEU A 60 -6.36 3.01 -10.08
CA LEU A 60 -6.46 4.41 -9.68
C LEU A 60 -7.42 5.11 -10.65
N ASP A 61 -8.21 6.05 -10.13
CA ASP A 61 -9.01 6.92 -11.00
C ASP A 61 -8.08 7.57 -12.04
N PRO A 62 -8.41 7.56 -13.35
CA PRO A 62 -7.51 8.07 -14.38
C PRO A 62 -7.07 9.52 -14.16
N LYS A 63 -7.89 10.35 -13.51
CA LYS A 63 -7.53 11.74 -13.18
C LYS A 63 -6.47 11.77 -12.09
N HIS A 64 -6.58 10.89 -11.09
CA HIS A 64 -5.54 10.72 -10.07
C HIS A 64 -4.25 10.20 -10.71
N ALA A 65 -4.32 9.14 -11.53
CA ALA A 65 -3.15 8.57 -12.18
C ALA A 65 -2.42 9.59 -13.08
N HIS A 66 -3.16 10.45 -13.78
CA HIS A 66 -2.60 11.50 -14.62
C HIS A 66 -1.89 12.60 -13.82
N SER A 67 -2.44 12.95 -12.65
CA SER A 67 -1.87 13.97 -11.76
C SER A 67 -0.68 13.47 -10.94
N PHE A 68 -0.45 12.16 -10.86
CA PHE A 68 0.73 11.53 -10.23
C PHE A 68 1.98 11.54 -11.15
N ASN A 69 2.17 12.62 -11.92
CA ASN A 69 3.40 12.81 -12.70
C ASN A 69 4.36 13.77 -11.97
N TYR A 70 5.66 13.59 -12.20
CA TYR A 70 6.69 14.35 -11.48
C TYR A 70 6.54 15.87 -11.63
N SER A 71 6.17 16.37 -12.82
CA SER A 71 6.06 17.82 -13.02
C SER A 71 4.87 18.41 -12.27
N ALA A 72 3.71 17.74 -12.30
CA ALA A 72 2.52 18.18 -11.58
C ALA A 72 2.73 18.16 -10.06
N VAL A 73 3.39 17.12 -9.55
CA VAL A 73 3.74 17.02 -8.12
C VAL A 73 4.75 18.11 -7.74
N CYS A 74 5.79 18.31 -8.53
CA CYS A 74 6.81 19.35 -8.30
C CYS A 74 6.20 20.76 -8.34
N ASP A 75 5.38 21.05 -9.35
CA ASP A 75 4.66 22.32 -9.50
C ASP A 75 3.74 22.60 -8.31
N TYR A 76 2.99 21.59 -7.85
CA TYR A 76 2.18 21.68 -6.64
C TYR A 76 3.01 22.07 -5.41
N PHE A 77 4.11 21.36 -5.14
CA PHE A 77 4.95 21.63 -3.97
C PHE A 77 5.68 22.98 -4.07
N ASN A 78 6.06 23.42 -5.26
CA ASN A 78 6.64 24.75 -5.47
C ASN A 78 5.62 25.84 -5.15
N LYS A 79 4.39 25.72 -5.67
CA LYS A 79 3.30 26.66 -5.37
C LYS A 79 2.95 26.68 -3.89
N LEU A 80 2.87 25.50 -3.26
CA LEU A 80 2.62 25.39 -1.82
C LEU A 80 3.72 26.12 -1.03
N LYS A 81 4.99 25.88 -1.38
CA LYS A 81 6.12 26.55 -0.73
C LYS A 81 6.05 28.07 -0.87
N THR A 82 5.77 28.58 -2.07
CA THR A 82 5.60 30.03 -2.29
C THR A 82 4.54 30.61 -1.37
N VAL A 83 3.37 29.96 -1.24
CA VAL A 83 2.28 30.45 -0.37
C VAL A 83 2.69 30.41 1.10
N LEU A 84 3.38 29.36 1.54
CA LEU A 84 3.87 29.26 2.92
C LEU A 84 4.88 30.36 3.26
N ASP A 85 5.80 30.62 2.35
CA ASP A 85 6.82 31.67 2.49
C ASP A 85 6.19 33.08 2.44
N GLU A 86 5.20 33.32 1.57
CA GLU A 86 4.48 34.60 1.44
C GLU A 86 3.67 34.97 2.69
N HIS A 87 3.09 33.96 3.35
CA HIS A 87 2.24 34.15 4.53
C HIS A 87 2.93 33.86 5.86
N ASP A 88 4.25 33.61 5.84
CA ASP A 88 5.07 33.25 7.01
C ASP A 88 4.45 32.10 7.85
N ILE A 89 3.91 31.10 7.16
CA ILE A 89 3.23 29.96 7.78
C ILE A 89 4.28 28.91 8.13
N PRO A 90 4.52 28.63 9.43
CA PRO A 90 5.46 27.60 9.82
C PRO A 90 4.95 26.22 9.40
N TRP A 91 5.87 25.33 9.03
CA TRP A 91 5.54 23.98 8.54
C TRP A 91 4.70 23.15 9.53
N GLU A 92 4.86 23.39 10.83
CA GLU A 92 4.07 22.78 11.91
C GLU A 92 2.55 23.06 11.77
N ASN A 93 2.18 24.24 11.28
CA ASN A 93 0.78 24.64 11.09
C ASN A 93 0.12 23.95 9.88
N VAL A 94 0.91 23.50 8.90
CA VAL A 94 0.41 22.80 7.72
C VAL A 94 -0.26 21.48 8.12
N TYR A 95 0.37 20.74 9.04
CA TYR A 95 -0.20 19.49 9.56
C TYR A 95 -1.39 19.73 10.47
N ASN A 96 -1.38 20.83 11.22
CA ASN A 96 -2.43 21.14 12.20
C ASN A 96 -3.72 21.69 11.54
N MET A 97 -3.67 22.09 10.26
CA MET A 97 -4.80 22.62 9.50
C MET A 97 -5.93 21.58 9.32
N ASP A 98 -5.60 20.31 9.09
CA ASP A 98 -6.57 19.22 8.90
C ASP A 98 -7.21 18.77 10.22
N GLU A 99 -6.50 18.92 11.35
CA GLU A 99 -6.97 18.47 12.67
C GLU A 99 -7.74 19.55 13.45
N LYS A 100 -7.32 20.81 13.38
CA LYS A 100 -7.89 21.91 14.18
C LYS A 100 -8.63 22.97 13.36
N GLY A 101 -8.50 22.96 12.04
CA GLY A 101 -9.05 24.00 11.16
C GLY A 101 -8.33 25.34 11.30
N CYS A 102 -8.86 26.38 10.63
CA CYS A 102 -8.37 27.75 10.78
C CYS A 102 -8.94 28.36 12.06
N GLN A 103 -8.15 28.37 13.13
CA GLN A 103 -8.50 29.04 14.38
C GLN A 103 -8.01 30.50 14.30
N LEU A 104 -8.94 31.40 13.97
CA LEU A 104 -8.76 32.86 14.06
C LEU A 104 -8.85 33.34 15.52
#